data_AF-A0A4Q5RS73-F1
#
_entry.id   AF-A0A4Q5RS73-F1
#
_cell.length_a   1.000
_cell.length_b   1.000
_cell.length_c   1.000
_cell.angle_alpha   90.00
_cell.angle_beta   90.00
_cell.angle_gamma   90.00
#
_symmetry.space_group_name_H-M   'P 1'
#
loop_
_entity.id
_entity.type
_entity.pdbx_description
1 polymer ?
#
loop_
_entity_poly.entity_id
_entity_poly.type
_entity_poly.pdbx_seq_one_letter_code
_entity_poly.pdbx_strand_id
1 'polypeptide(L)'
;MKIIKLVTAAAVFSIATPALAELPPAYQRAVEIKAIVNHDDLVAAFPQDALIEQVLYVSKDLYRVKAGKCVLDAKIVGKALPEGMVGARQFDVVLGKAVCAG
;
A
#
# COMPACT_ATOMS: atom_id res chain seq x y z
N MET A 1 19.06 45.27 -33.94
CA MET A 1 19.42 43.91 -33.48
C MET A 1 19.75 43.92 -31.98
N LYS A 2 18.76 43.78 -31.08
CA LYS A 2 19.03 43.54 -29.64
C LYS A 2 17.82 43.04 -28.82
N ILE A 3 16.80 42.49 -29.49
CA ILE A 3 15.55 42.01 -28.84
C ILE A 3 15.49 40.47 -28.79
N ILE A 4 16.44 39.78 -29.43
CA ILE A 4 16.41 38.32 -29.64
C ILE A 4 16.99 37.51 -28.46
N LYS A 5 17.55 38.17 -27.43
CA LYS A 5 18.22 37.47 -26.31
C LYS A 5 17.36 37.24 -25.05
N LEU A 6 16.08 37.61 -25.05
CA LEU A 6 15.26 37.53 -23.83
C LEU A 6 14.20 36.41 -23.81
N VAL A 7 14.05 35.64 -24.90
CA VAL A 7 12.94 34.68 -25.02
C VAL A 7 13.36 33.25 -24.63
N THR A 8 14.65 32.95 -24.55
CA THR A 8 15.15 31.56 -24.40
C THR A 8 15.27 31.05 -22.97
N ALA A 9 15.03 31.88 -21.94
CA ALA A 9 15.14 31.47 -20.54
C ALA A 9 13.81 31.01 -19.90
N ALA A 10 12.67 31.27 -20.54
CA ALA A 10 11.35 31.03 -19.94
C ALA A 10 10.75 29.63 -20.26
N ALA A 11 11.36 28.86 -21.15
CA ALA A 11 10.74 27.63 -21.67
C ALA A 11 11.03 26.34 -20.86
N VAL A 12 11.84 26.41 -19.79
CA VAL A 12 12.32 25.19 -19.07
C VAL A 12 11.49 24.85 -17.82
N PHE A 13 10.54 25.69 -17.40
CA PHE A 13 9.79 25.49 -16.16
C PHE A 13 8.57 24.56 -16.26
N SER A 14 8.17 24.09 -17.45
CA SER A 14 6.87 23.44 -17.64
C SER A 14 6.84 21.91 -17.46
N ILE A 15 7.90 21.29 -16.93
CA ILE A 15 7.99 19.82 -16.77
C ILE A 15 8.14 19.39 -15.30
N ALA A 16 7.54 20.12 -14.36
CA ALA A 16 7.44 19.66 -12.98
C ALA A 16 6.49 18.45 -12.92
N THR A 17 7.06 17.24 -13.02
CA THR A 17 6.34 16.02 -12.66
C THR A 17 6.04 16.09 -11.17
N PRO A 18 4.81 15.77 -10.73
CA PRO A 18 4.51 15.71 -9.32
C PRO A 18 5.46 14.71 -8.66
N ALA A 19 6.28 15.18 -7.74
CA ALA A 19 7.06 14.32 -6.88
C ALA A 19 6.07 13.57 -5.99
N LEU A 20 5.70 12.36 -6.40
CA LEU A 20 4.95 11.46 -5.54
C LEU A 20 5.88 11.09 -4.39
N ALA A 21 5.66 11.72 -3.24
CA ALA A 21 6.27 11.35 -1.97
C ALA A 21 5.65 10.04 -1.44
N GLU A 22 5.60 9.02 -2.31
CA GLU A 22 5.25 7.66 -1.94
C GLU A 22 6.53 6.98 -1.43
N LEU A 23 6.43 6.24 -0.33
CA LEU A 23 7.57 5.48 0.21
C LEU A 23 8.17 4.58 -0.89
N PRO A 24 9.49 4.31 -0.89
CA PRO A 24 10.04 3.35 -1.83
C PRO A 24 9.33 2.00 -1.69
N PRO A 25 9.09 1.25 -2.78
CA PRO A 25 8.15 0.13 -2.78
C PRO A 25 8.38 -0.93 -1.70
N ALA A 26 9.64 -1.20 -1.32
CA ALA A 26 9.97 -2.14 -0.25
C ALA A 26 9.53 -1.65 1.14
N TYR A 27 9.71 -0.36 1.44
CA TYR A 27 9.31 0.23 2.73
C TYR A 27 7.79 0.29 2.86
N GLN A 28 7.09 0.68 1.79
CA GLN A 28 5.63 0.68 1.76
C GLN A 28 5.07 -0.71 2.06
N ARG A 29 5.60 -1.75 1.40
CA ARG A 29 5.19 -3.14 1.63
C ARG A 29 5.48 -3.62 3.06
N ALA A 30 6.59 -3.23 3.65
CA ALA A 30 6.90 -3.58 5.04
C ALA A 30 5.86 -3.00 6.01
N VAL A 31 5.42 -1.75 5.78
CA VAL A 31 4.36 -1.12 6.57
C VAL A 31 3.02 -1.82 6.36
N GLU A 32 2.68 -2.19 5.13
CA GLU A 32 1.44 -2.94 4.81
C GLU A 32 1.42 -4.32 5.46
N ILE A 33 2.50 -5.10 5.39
CA ILE A 33 2.60 -6.41 6.05
C ILE A 33 2.48 -6.25 7.56
N LYS A 34 3.13 -5.24 8.15
CA LYS A 34 3.01 -4.96 9.59
C LYS A 34 1.57 -4.61 9.98
N ALA A 35 0.88 -3.81 9.17
CA ALA A 35 -0.51 -3.47 9.39
C ALA A 35 -1.43 -4.70 9.30
N ILE A 36 -1.17 -5.62 8.36
CA ILE A 36 -1.92 -6.87 8.25
C ILE A 36 -1.72 -7.73 9.49
N VAL A 37 -0.46 -8.00 9.89
CA VAL A 37 -0.14 -8.87 11.03
C VAL A 37 -0.67 -8.31 12.34
N ASN A 38 -0.69 -6.98 12.49
CA ASN A 38 -1.19 -6.30 13.69
C ASN A 38 -2.69 -5.98 13.62
N HIS A 39 -3.43 -6.45 12.61
CA HIS A 39 -4.86 -6.19 12.53
C HIS A 39 -5.60 -6.97 13.61
N ASP A 40 -6.39 -6.28 14.43
CA ASP A 40 -7.03 -6.84 15.63
C ASP A 40 -7.87 -8.10 15.33
N ASP A 41 -8.59 -8.09 14.20
CA ASP A 41 -9.46 -9.21 13.81
C ASP A 41 -8.75 -10.34 13.06
N LEU A 42 -7.43 -10.24 12.81
CA LEU A 42 -6.74 -11.22 11.95
C LEU A 42 -6.82 -12.63 12.51
N VAL A 43 -6.53 -12.81 13.81
CA VAL A 43 -6.54 -14.11 14.45
C VAL A 43 -7.96 -14.67 14.53
N ALA A 44 -8.94 -13.81 14.84
CA ALA A 44 -10.35 -14.19 14.93
C ALA A 44 -10.97 -14.55 13.56
N ALA A 45 -10.36 -14.12 12.45
CA ALA A 45 -10.82 -14.45 11.11
C ALA A 45 -10.53 -15.91 10.70
N PHE A 46 -9.68 -16.62 11.44
CA PHE A 46 -9.39 -18.03 11.21
C PHE A 46 -10.08 -18.94 12.24
N PRO A 47 -10.24 -20.25 11.95
CA PRO A 47 -10.73 -21.23 12.93
C PRO A 47 -9.85 -21.28 14.19
N GLN A 48 -10.43 -21.73 15.30
CA GLN A 48 -9.70 -21.93 16.56
C GLN A 48 -8.46 -22.83 16.30
N ASP A 49 -7.33 -22.45 16.90
CA ASP A 49 -6.00 -23.08 16.79
C ASP A 49 -5.17 -22.82 15.52
N ALA A 50 -5.68 -22.05 14.55
CA ALA A 50 -4.90 -21.69 13.37
C ALA A 50 -3.86 -20.59 13.70
N LEU A 51 -2.57 -20.93 13.60
CA LEU A 51 -1.47 -19.97 13.74
C LEU A 51 -1.11 -19.34 12.40
N ILE A 52 -0.87 -18.03 12.38
CA ILE A 52 -0.39 -17.34 11.18
C ILE A 52 1.02 -17.82 10.85
N GLU A 53 1.19 -18.42 9.68
CA GLU A 53 2.48 -18.96 9.20
C GLU A 53 3.14 -18.04 8.19
N GLN A 54 2.34 -17.35 7.36
CA GLN A 54 2.85 -16.65 6.20
C GLN A 54 1.94 -15.49 5.77
N VAL A 55 2.56 -14.40 5.32
CA VAL A 55 1.91 -13.33 4.57
C VAL A 55 2.58 -13.23 3.19
N LEU A 56 1.84 -13.56 2.14
CA LEU A 56 2.31 -13.60 0.77
C LEU A 56 1.83 -12.36 0.01
N TYR A 57 2.72 -11.72 -0.73
CA TYR A 57 2.33 -10.72 -1.72
C TYR A 57 1.68 -11.41 -2.92
N VAL A 58 0.46 -11.01 -3.28
CA VAL A 58 -0.26 -11.55 -4.44
C VAL A 58 -0.21 -10.56 -5.60
N SER A 59 -0.63 -9.33 -5.34
CA SER A 59 -0.62 -8.24 -6.32
C SER A 59 -0.70 -6.90 -5.59
N LYS A 60 -0.75 -5.79 -6.33
CA LYS A 60 -0.89 -4.47 -5.74
C LYS A 60 -2.11 -4.44 -4.83
N ASP A 61 -1.91 -4.03 -3.58
CA ASP A 61 -2.95 -3.92 -2.55
C ASP A 61 -3.62 -5.24 -2.14
N LEU A 62 -3.02 -6.38 -2.48
CA LEU A 62 -3.55 -7.70 -2.15
C LEU A 62 -2.47 -8.61 -1.59
N TYR A 63 -2.73 -9.10 -0.38
CA TYR A 63 -1.90 -10.07 0.31
C TYR A 63 -2.72 -11.30 0.65
N ARG A 64 -2.06 -12.45 0.73
CA ARG A 64 -2.66 -13.70 1.20
C ARG A 64 -2.03 -14.10 2.50
N VAL A 65 -2.85 -14.27 3.53
CA VAL A 65 -2.43 -14.75 4.83
C VAL A 65 -2.75 -16.24 4.90
N LYS A 66 -1.76 -17.04 5.31
CA LYS A 66 -1.90 -18.48 5.51
C LYS A 66 -1.81 -18.80 7.00
N ALA A 67 -2.73 -19.63 7.47
CA ALA A 67 -2.73 -20.17 8.81
C ALA A 67 -3.14 -21.66 8.77
N GLY A 68 -2.18 -22.57 8.99
CA GLY A 68 -2.39 -24.01 8.83
C GLY A 68 -2.90 -24.39 7.43
N LYS A 69 -4.05 -25.06 7.39
CA LYS A 69 -4.78 -25.44 6.15
C LYS A 69 -5.67 -24.32 5.58
N CYS A 70 -5.71 -23.16 6.24
CA CYS A 70 -6.59 -22.07 5.88
C CYS A 70 -5.82 -20.92 5.24
N VAL A 71 -6.48 -20.23 4.32
CA VAL A 71 -6.00 -18.98 3.72
C VAL A 71 -7.09 -17.93 3.74
N LEU A 72 -6.72 -16.67 3.90
CA LEU A 72 -7.59 -15.53 3.63
C LEU A 72 -6.83 -14.47 2.86
N ASP A 73 -7.55 -13.64 2.11
CA ASP A 73 -6.96 -12.50 1.42
C ASP A 73 -7.15 -11.24 2.28
N ALA A 74 -6.07 -10.47 2.47
CA ALA A 74 -6.05 -9.17 3.13
C ALA A 74 -5.85 -8.08 2.07
N LYS A 75 -6.80 -7.14 1.98
CA LYS A 75 -6.80 -6.06 0.99
C LYS A 75 -6.39 -4.75 1.63
N ILE A 76 -5.50 -4.02 0.97
CA ILE A 76 -5.11 -2.66 1.35
C ILE A 76 -6.06 -1.67 0.66
N VAL A 77 -6.80 -0.87 1.44
CA VAL A 77 -7.73 0.12 0.90
C VAL A 77 -7.17 1.51 1.19
N GLY A 78 -6.73 2.20 0.14
CA GLY A 78 -6.16 3.54 0.27
C GLY A 78 -7.17 4.56 0.79
N LYS A 79 -6.71 5.46 1.67
CA LYS A 79 -7.47 6.61 2.14
C LYS A 79 -7.00 7.87 1.44
N ALA A 80 -7.94 8.76 1.16
CA ALA A 80 -7.61 10.11 0.72
C ALA A 80 -6.84 10.83 1.83
N LEU A 81 -5.75 11.51 1.46
CA LEU A 81 -5.09 12.47 2.32
C LEU A 81 -5.92 13.77 2.33
N PRO A 82 -6.00 14.48 3.46
CA PRO A 82 -6.58 15.83 3.49
C PRO A 82 -5.90 16.74 2.47
N GLU A 83 -6.65 17.68 1.92
CA GLU A 83 -6.13 18.61 0.92
C GLU A 83 -4.92 19.39 1.48
N GLY A 84 -3.87 19.54 0.67
CA GLY A 84 -2.63 20.20 1.07
C GLY A 84 -1.68 19.36 1.93
N MET A 85 -2.07 18.13 2.32
CA MET A 85 -1.18 17.21 3.05
C MET A 85 -0.43 16.31 2.07
N VAL A 86 0.90 16.26 2.23
CA VAL A 86 1.78 15.31 1.55
C VAL A 86 2.43 14.41 2.59
N GLY A 87 2.55 13.11 2.29
CA GLY A 87 3.13 12.17 3.23
C GLY A 87 2.92 10.72 2.83
N ALA A 88 3.28 9.81 3.74
CA ALA A 88 3.10 8.38 3.54
C ALA A 88 1.63 8.04 3.25
N ARG A 89 1.44 7.08 2.33
CA ARG A 89 0.13 6.57 1.94
C ARG A 89 -0.64 6.12 3.18
N GLN A 90 -1.86 6.63 3.32
CA GLN A 90 -2.81 6.20 4.35
C GLN A 90 -3.68 5.09 3.79
N PHE A 91 -4.00 4.08 4.60
CA PHE A 91 -4.83 2.96 4.17
C PHE A 91 -5.49 2.24 5.36
N ASP A 92 -6.51 1.44 5.06
CA ASP A 92 -7.06 0.40 5.93
C ASP A 92 -6.68 -1.00 5.41
N VAL A 93 -6.79 -2.00 6.28
CA VAL A 93 -6.73 -3.42 5.90
C VAL A 93 -8.14 -3.98 5.99
N VAL A 94 -8.60 -4.63 4.92
CA VAL A 94 -9.89 -5.33 4.87
C VAL A 94 -9.62 -6.82 4.72
N LEU A 95 -10.02 -7.59 5.72
CA LEU A 95 -9.87 -9.04 5.74
C LEU A 95 -11.01 -9.72 4.96
N GLY A 96 -10.65 -10.65 4.08
CA GLY A 96 -11.58 -11.56 3.45
C GLY A 96 -12.00 -12.71 4.37
N LYS A 97 -12.85 -13.59 3.85
CA LYS A 97 -13.23 -14.82 4.57
C LYS A 97 -12.12 -15.86 4.46
N ALA A 98 -11.83 -16.55 5.56
CA ALA A 98 -10.96 -17.71 5.53
C ALA A 98 -11.58 -18.86 4.75
N VAL A 99 -10.75 -19.49 3.92
CA VAL A 99 -11.07 -20.70 3.17
C VAL A 99 -10.09 -21.78 3.60
N CYS A 100 -10.61 -22.90 4.11
CA CYS A 100 -9.80 -24.00 4.62
C CYS A 100 -9.91 -25.21 3.70
N ALA A 101 -8.77 -25.84 3.38
CA ALA A 101 -8.77 -27.16 2.76
C ALA A 101 -9.17 -28.20 3.83
N GLY A 102 -10.24 -28.98 3.54
CA GLY A 102 -10.68 -30.10 4.38
C GLY A 102 -9.59 -31.16 4.55
#